data_AF-A0A7C1H854-F1
#
_entry.id   AF-A0A7C1H854-F1
#
_cell.length_a   1.000
_cell.length_b   1.000
_cell.length_c   1.000
_cell.angle_alpha   90.00
_cell.angle_beta   90.00
_cell.angle_gamma   90.00
#
_symmetry.space_group_name_H-M   'P 1'
#
loop_
_entity.id
_entity.type
_entity.pdbx_description
1 polymer ?
#
loop_
_entity_poly.entity_id
_entity_poly.type
_entity_poly.pdbx_seq_one_letter_code
_entity_poly.pdbx_strand_id
1 'polypeptide(L)'
;PAEIASGPLVEYSGKYLGMLMIQHAFATFIEIGLFVNLFLGGGRTLWEFLLKFLIVYFSIVIISATIPRFRVEQAIKFYWKWPLILSFVQVIIVVFVMGRR
;
A
#
# COMPACT_ATOMS: atom_id res chain seq x y z
N PRO A 1 -16.05 10.94 2.89
CA PRO A 1 -16.90 10.70 4.08
C PRO A 1 -16.58 9.35 4.73
N ALA A 2 -16.16 9.34 6.00
CA ALA A 2 -15.95 8.11 6.76
C ALA A 2 -17.29 7.62 7.33
N GLU A 3 -17.51 6.30 7.36
CA GLU A 3 -18.75 5.69 7.91
C GLU A 3 -18.80 5.75 9.45
N ILE A 4 -17.63 5.80 10.08
CA ILE A 4 -17.42 6.00 11.51
C ILE A 4 -16.47 7.20 11.63
N ALA A 5 -16.60 8.02 12.68
CA ALA A 5 -15.76 9.19 12.89
C ALA A 5 -14.27 8.84 12.73
N SER A 6 -13.60 9.61 11.88
CA SER A 6 -12.24 9.35 11.42
C SER A 6 -11.20 9.74 12.49
N GLY A 7 -11.30 9.19 13.69
CA GLY A 7 -10.34 9.33 14.80
C GLY A 7 -9.67 10.71 14.89
N PRO A 8 -8.33 10.81 14.84
CA PRO A 8 -7.63 12.10 14.98
C PRO A 8 -8.01 13.16 13.95
N LEU A 9 -8.41 12.78 12.74
CA LEU A 9 -8.72 13.72 11.66
C LEU A 9 -9.99 14.54 11.94
N VAL A 10 -10.86 14.09 12.84
CA VAL A 10 -12.05 14.85 13.25
C VAL A 10 -11.81 15.73 14.48
N GLU A 11 -10.71 15.52 15.20
CA GLU A 11 -10.36 16.26 16.43
C GLU A 11 -9.48 17.48 16.14
N TYR A 12 -8.69 17.43 15.06
CA TYR A 12 -7.78 18.50 14.66
C TYR A 12 -8.37 19.40 13.57
N SER A 13 -8.12 20.71 13.67
CA SER A 13 -8.55 21.71 12.68
C SER A 13 -7.36 22.53 12.15
N GLY A 14 -7.55 23.16 10.99
CA GLY A 14 -6.61 24.10 10.39
C GLY A 14 -5.22 23.51 10.13
N LYS A 15 -4.19 24.07 10.78
CA LYS A 15 -2.78 23.70 10.57
C LYS A 15 -2.49 22.23 10.90
N TYR A 16 -3.06 21.71 11.99
CA TYR A 16 -2.82 20.34 12.42
C TYR A 16 -3.48 19.33 11.50
N LEU A 17 -4.69 19.62 11.00
CA LEU A 17 -5.34 18.82 9.97
C LEU A 17 -4.52 18.79 8.67
N GLY A 18 -3.99 19.95 8.25
CA GLY A 18 -3.11 20.05 7.08
C GLY A 18 -1.86 19.18 7.21
N MET A 19 -1.22 19.14 8.39
CA MET A 19 -0.07 18.27 8.64
C MET A 19 -0.43 16.79 8.54
N LEU A 20 -1.59 16.36 9.06
CA LEU A 20 -2.05 14.97 8.95
C LEU A 20 -2.33 14.57 7.50
N MET A 21 -2.92 15.45 6.69
CA MET A 21 -3.15 15.18 5.26
C MET A 21 -1.84 15.10 4.48
N ILE A 22 -0.87 15.97 4.78
CA ILE A 22 0.47 15.93 4.18
C ILE A 22 1.19 14.63 4.55
N GLN A 23 1.13 14.23 5.83
CA GLN A 23 1.70 12.96 6.29
C GLN A 23 1.11 11.78 5.52
N HIS A 24 -0.22 11.74 5.35
CA HIS A 24 -0.89 10.70 4.57
C HIS A 24 -0.40 10.68 3.11
N ALA A 25 -0.29 11.85 2.47
CA ALA A 25 0.20 11.95 1.10
C ALA A 25 1.66 11.45 0.96
N PHE A 26 2.53 11.80 1.91
CA PHE A 26 3.91 11.30 1.94
C PHE A 26 3.96 9.79 2.17
N ALA A 27 3.15 9.23 3.07
CA ALA A 27 3.08 7.80 3.30
C ALA A 27 2.72 7.05 2.01
N THR A 28 1.66 7.49 1.31
CA THR A 28 1.26 6.91 0.03
C THR A 28 2.38 7.00 -1.02
N PHE A 29 3.07 8.13 -1.11
CA PHE A 29 4.20 8.28 -2.02
C PHE A 29 5.36 7.31 -1.70
N ILE A 30 5.73 7.21 -0.42
CA ILE A 30 6.84 6.34 0.02
C ILE A 30 6.48 4.86 -0.20
N GLU A 31 5.26 4.45 0.13
CA GLU A 31 4.80 3.06 -0.04
C GLU A 31 4.87 2.60 -1.49
N ILE A 32 4.35 3.41 -2.43
CA ILE A 32 4.41 3.10 -3.86
C ILE A 32 5.85 3.14 -4.36
N GLY A 33 6.65 4.11 -3.90
CA GLY A 33 8.06 4.20 -4.24
C GLY A 33 8.86 2.96 -3.81
N LEU A 34 8.62 2.46 -2.60
CA LEU A 34 9.22 1.22 -2.10
C LEU A 34 8.74 0.02 -2.90
N PHE A 35 7.46 -0.06 -3.24
CA PHE A 35 6.93 -1.15 -4.05
C PHE A 35 7.60 -1.23 -5.42
N VAL A 36 7.72 -0.10 -6.13
CA VAL A 36 8.39 -0.05 -7.44
C VAL A 36 9.86 -0.46 -7.34
N ASN A 37 10.56 0.00 -6.30
CA ASN A 37 11.98 -0.30 -6.12
C ASN A 37 12.26 -1.75 -5.73
N LEU A 38 11.45 -2.32 -4.83
CA LEU A 38 11.68 -3.68 -4.33
C LEU A 38 11.14 -4.76 -5.26
N PHE A 39 9.98 -4.54 -5.90
CA PHE A 39 9.28 -5.60 -6.64
C PHE A 39 9.29 -5.41 -8.16
N LEU A 40 9.40 -4.19 -8.69
CA LEU A 40 9.37 -3.91 -10.14
C LEU A 40 10.76 -3.62 -10.74
N GLY A 41 11.82 -3.96 -10.02
CA GLY A 41 13.20 -3.80 -10.46
C GLY A 41 13.69 -2.34 -10.50
N GLY A 42 13.03 -1.44 -9.76
CA GLY A 42 13.41 -0.03 -9.67
C GLY A 42 13.23 0.78 -10.95
N GLY A 43 13.88 1.95 -11.01
CA GLY A 43 13.94 2.78 -12.22
C GLY A 43 15.39 3.15 -12.50
N ARG A 44 15.93 2.70 -13.63
CA ARG A 44 17.33 2.95 -14.01
C ARG A 44 17.56 4.44 -14.32
N THR A 45 16.49 5.12 -14.71
CA THR A 45 16.42 6.56 -14.95
C THR A 45 15.23 7.12 -14.17
N LEU A 46 15.29 8.40 -13.76
CA LEU A 46 14.20 9.09 -13.09
C LEU A 46 12.85 8.96 -13.83
N TRP A 47 12.88 9.05 -15.17
CA TRP A 47 11.69 8.91 -16.00
C TRP A 47 11.06 7.53 -15.96
N GLU A 48 11.87 6.46 -15.90
CA GLU A 48 11.37 5.09 -15.78
C GLU A 48 10.69 4.89 -14.43
N PHE A 49 11.29 5.41 -13.35
CA PHE A 49 10.70 5.37 -12.02
C PHE A 49 9.37 6.11 -11.98
N LEU A 50 9.31 7.34 -12.50
CA LEU A 50 8.09 8.15 -12.53
C LEU A 50 6.96 7.47 -13.31
N LEU A 51 7.29 6.84 -14.45
CA LEU A 51 6.29 6.13 -15.25
C LEU A 51 5.73 4.92 -14.51
N LYS A 52 6.59 4.08 -13.91
CA LYS A 52 6.15 2.94 -13.09
C LYS A 52 5.34 3.38 -11.87
N PHE A 53 5.79 4.45 -11.21
CA PHE A 53 5.09 5.04 -10.07
C PHE A 53 3.68 5.48 -10.45
N LEU A 54 3.54 6.24 -11.54
CA LEU A 54 2.23 6.71 -12.01
C LEU A 54 1.31 5.55 -12.36
N ILE A 55 1.80 4.53 -13.07
CA ILE A 55 1.00 3.34 -13.40
C ILE A 55 0.45 2.67 -12.14
N VAL A 56 1.30 2.45 -11.13
CA VAL A 56 0.89 1.81 -9.88
C VAL A 56 -0.10 2.70 -9.12
N TYR A 57 0.19 4.00 -9.02
CA TYR A 57 -0.67 4.97 -8.35
C TYR A 57 -2.06 5.02 -9.00
N PHE A 58 -2.14 5.18 -10.31
CA PHE A 58 -3.42 5.20 -11.03
C PHE A 58 -4.17 3.88 -10.87
N SER A 59 -3.47 2.75 -10.89
CA SER A 59 -4.10 1.43 -10.67
C SER A 59 -4.77 1.36 -9.30
N ILE A 60 -4.08 1.80 -8.24
CA ILE A 60 -4.64 1.83 -6.87
C ILE A 60 -5.84 2.79 -6.80
N VAL A 61 -5.74 3.98 -7.41
CA VAL A 61 -6.84 4.95 -7.43
C VAL A 61 -8.07 4.38 -8.15
N ILE A 62 -7.89 3.71 -9.28
CA ILE A 62 -8.99 3.07 -10.03
C ILE A 62 -9.64 1.98 -9.17
N ILE A 63 -8.85 1.13 -8.53
CA ILE A 63 -9.34 0.09 -7.63
C ILE A 63 -10.14 0.71 -6.48
N SER A 64 -9.60 1.75 -5.84
CA SER A 64 -10.28 2.45 -4.75
C SER A 64 -11.55 3.18 -5.18
N ALA A 65 -11.64 3.59 -6.45
CA ALA A 65 -12.84 4.24 -7.00
C ALA A 65 -13.93 3.23 -7.40
N THR A 66 -13.54 2.01 -7.76
CA THR A 66 -14.44 0.99 -8.32
C THR A 66 -14.98 0.02 -7.26
N ILE A 67 -14.16 -0.32 -6.26
CA ILE A 67 -14.51 -1.37 -5.28
C ILE A 67 -15.25 -0.75 -4.09
N PRO A 68 -16.36 -1.38 -3.62
CA PRO A 68 -17.05 -0.96 -2.41
C PRO A 68 -16.20 -1.16 -1.16
N ARG A 69 -16.46 -0.38 -0.11
CA ARG A 69 -15.72 -0.46 1.15
C ARG A 69 -15.99 -1.77 1.87
N PHE A 70 -14.94 -2.36 2.43
CA PHE A 70 -15.03 -3.53 3.29
C PHE A 70 -15.09 -3.11 4.75
N ARG A 71 -15.86 -3.85 5.57
CA ARG A 71 -15.80 -3.68 7.03
C ARG A 71 -14.46 -4.14 7.56
N VAL A 72 -13.99 -3.50 8.62
CA VAL A 72 -12.68 -3.79 9.25
C VAL A 72 -12.56 -5.28 9.63
N GLU A 73 -13.62 -5.89 10.16
CA GLU A 73 -13.65 -7.31 10.51
C GLU A 73 -13.41 -8.24 9.31
N GLN A 74 -13.95 -7.89 8.13
CA GLN A 74 -13.79 -8.66 6.91
C GLN A 74 -12.37 -8.49 6.36
N ALA A 75 -11.85 -7.26 6.38
CA ALA A 75 -10.49 -6.97 5.95
C ALA A 75 -9.46 -7.72 6.81
N ILE A 76 -9.60 -7.69 8.14
CA ILE A 76 -8.69 -8.41 9.06
C ILE A 76 -8.71 -9.92 8.77
N LYS A 77 -9.91 -10.52 8.66
CA LYS A 77 -10.02 -11.95 8.34
C LYS A 77 -9.38 -12.31 6.99
N PHE A 78 -9.49 -11.43 5.99
CA PHE A 78 -8.85 -11.64 4.69
C PHE A 78 -7.33 -11.60 4.79
N TYR A 79 -6.75 -10.55 5.40
CA TYR A 79 -5.30 -10.38 5.52
C TYR A 79 -4.63 -11.48 6.35
N TRP A 80 -5.29 -11.95 7.41
CA TRP A 80 -4.77 -13.04 8.25
C TRP A 80 -4.87 -14.41 7.57
N LYS A 81 -5.90 -14.63 6.75
CA LYS A 81 -6.11 -15.95 6.14
C LYS A 81 -5.32 -16.14 4.85
N TRP A 82 -5.40 -15.19 3.92
CA TRP A 82 -4.86 -15.43 2.56
C TRP A 82 -3.45 -14.86 2.38
N PRO A 83 -3.20 -13.54 2.52
CA PRO A 83 -1.87 -12.98 2.33
C PRO A 83 -0.82 -13.54 3.29
N LEU A 84 -1.17 -13.74 4.56
CA LEU A 84 -0.24 -14.27 5.56
C LEU A 84 0.24 -15.68 5.18
N ILE A 85 -0.68 -16.59 4.86
CA ILE A 85 -0.33 -17.95 4.45
C ILE A 85 0.51 -17.93 3.17
N LEU A 86 0.13 -17.13 2.17
CA LEU A 86 0.88 -17.02 0.92
C LEU A 86 2.30 -16.49 1.14
N SER A 87 2.48 -15.52 2.05
CA SER A 87 3.79 -14.98 2.40
C SER A 87 4.70 -16.05 3.02
N PHE A 88 4.18 -16.85 3.96
CA PHE A 88 4.95 -17.96 4.54
C PHE A 88 5.32 -19.01 3.49
N VAL A 89 4.39 -19.38 2.62
CA VAL A 89 4.65 -20.34 1.54
C VAL A 89 5.73 -19.81 0.59
N GLN A 90 5.67 -18.53 0.20
CA GLN A 90 6.68 -17.91 -0.65
C GLN A 90 8.08 -17.97 0.00
N VAL A 91 8.19 -17.62 1.29
CA VAL A 91 9.46 -17.64 2.01
C VAL A 91 10.03 -19.06 2.06
N ILE A 92 9.21 -20.04 2.38
CA ILE A 92 9.62 -21.46 2.42
C ILE A 92 10.16 -21.90 1.06
N ILE A 93 9.43 -21.61 -0.03
CA ILE A 93 9.85 -21.96 -1.39
C ILE A 93 11.20 -21.31 -1.72
N VAL A 94 11.36 -20.01 -1.46
CA VAL A 94 12.60 -19.28 -1.75
C VAL A 94 13.77 -19.88 -0.96
N VAL A 95 13.59 -20.18 0.32
CA VAL A 95 14.64 -20.79 1.17
C VAL A 95 15.03 -22.18 0.65
N PHE A 96 14.07 -23.04 0.29
CA PHE A 96 14.38 -24.37 -0.23
C PHE A 96 15.04 -24.35 -1.61
N VAL A 97 14.62 -23.44 -2.50
CA VAL A 97 15.21 -23.30 -3.83
C VAL A 97 16.61 -22.71 -3.76
N MET A 98 16.82 -21.69 -2.92
CA MET A 98 18.11 -21.03 -2.76
C MET A 98 19.11 -21.90 -1.99
N GLY A 99 18.67 -22.62 -0.95
CA GLY A 99 19.51 -23.52 -0.17
C GLY A 99 19.98 -24.79 -0.90
N ARG A 100 19.47 -25.06 -2.11
CA ARG A 100 19.94 -26.14 -3.00
C ARG A 100 21.02 -25.70 -3.99
N ARG A 101 21.36 -24.41 -4.07
CA ARG A 101 22.52 -23.89 -4.79
C ARG A 101 23.68 -23.65 -3.84
#